data_AF-A0A969MMT9-F1
#
_entry.id   AF-A0A969MMT9-F1
#
_cell.length_a   1.000
_cell.length_b   1.000
_cell.length_c   1.000
_cell.angle_alpha   90.00
_cell.angle_beta   90.00
_cell.angle_gamma   90.00
#
_symmetry.space_group_name_H-M   'P 1'
#
loop_
_entity.id
_entity.type
_entity.pdbx_description
1 polymer ?
#
loop_
_entity_poly.entity_id
_entity_poly.type
_entity_poly.pdbx_seq_one_letter_code
_entity_poly.pdbx_strand_id
1 'polypeptide(L)'
;MLRKTLILGVCFVTLIGCSTPTPSNSDNIQATQEQAASSAETIRKNEIQIAISNIKQLEQQSNLLSQKMIGRQQNISNLELKKNDLEADIRAYNQKVQSFILQNKDAVACMGAANASLDESNQYSQDVKNVAGAVTFICAAAVLSNEEFRNKVIFVADQLVQADSNINNLKNNFQSLQSQIDSENQLLAQEQSQARELATSIQKYQSQLESLSQGEI
;
A
#
# COMPACT_ATOMS: atom_id res chain seq x y z
N MET A 1 -49.00 -12.88 22.51
CA MET A 1 -48.88 -13.09 23.97
C MET A 1 -49.11 -11.76 24.67
N LEU A 2 -49.95 -11.77 25.72
CA LEU A 2 -50.62 -10.62 26.30
C LEU A 2 -49.68 -9.62 27.00
N ARG A 3 -50.02 -8.33 26.83
CA ARG A 3 -49.67 -7.19 27.68
C ARG A 3 -50.13 -7.42 29.13
N LYS A 4 -49.35 -6.98 30.11
CA LYS A 4 -49.87 -6.41 31.37
C LYS A 4 -48.97 -5.28 31.88
N THR A 5 -49.37 -4.06 31.53
CA THR A 5 -49.12 -2.83 32.29
C THR A 5 -50.14 -2.80 33.43
N LEU A 6 -49.74 -2.45 34.66
CA LEU A 6 -50.69 -2.10 35.70
C LEU A 6 -50.19 -0.87 36.46
N ILE A 7 -51.14 0.04 36.63
CA ILE A 7 -51.04 1.46 36.97
C ILE A 7 -51.68 1.67 38.35
N LEU A 8 -51.15 2.66 39.08
CA LEU A 8 -51.74 3.46 40.16
C LEU A 8 -52.06 2.80 41.52
N GLY A 9 -51.51 3.45 42.55
CA GLY A 9 -51.96 3.40 43.93
C GLY A 9 -51.48 4.63 44.68
N VAL A 10 -52.01 5.81 44.33
CA VAL A 10 -51.90 7.03 45.15
C VAL A 10 -52.89 6.90 46.30
N CYS A 11 -52.42 6.98 47.55
CA CYS A 11 -53.26 7.25 48.71
C CYS A 11 -52.68 8.46 49.47
N PHE A 12 -53.36 9.59 49.32
CA PHE A 12 -53.30 10.74 50.22
C PHE A 12 -54.17 10.41 51.44
N VAL A 13 -53.61 10.52 52.66
CA VAL A 13 -54.39 10.80 53.87
C VAL A 13 -53.63 11.88 54.66
N THR A 14 -54.36 12.95 54.94
CA THR A 14 -53.95 14.19 55.62
C THR A 14 -53.94 14.08 57.16
N LEU A 15 -52.96 14.76 57.79
CA LEU A 15 -52.95 15.60 59.03
C LEU A 15 -53.90 15.19 60.20
N ILE A 16 -53.51 15.12 61.50
CA ILE A 16 -53.01 16.16 62.43
C ILE A 16 -52.54 15.47 63.75
N GLY A 17 -51.48 15.98 64.43
CA GLY A 17 -51.31 15.83 65.89
C GLY A 17 -49.87 15.94 66.45
N CYS A 18 -49.49 17.11 66.99
CA CYS A 18 -48.31 17.35 67.87
C CYS A 18 -48.38 16.45 69.15
N SER A 19 -47.31 16.03 69.85
CA SER A 19 -46.19 16.81 70.38
C SER A 19 -45.08 15.96 71.06
N THR A 20 -43.83 16.46 71.00
CA THR A 20 -42.59 16.18 71.81
C THR A 20 -41.79 14.89 71.58
N PRO A 21 -40.45 14.89 71.78
CA PRO A 21 -39.41 15.55 70.95
C PRO A 21 -38.43 14.52 70.33
N THR A 22 -37.51 14.97 69.44
CA THR A 22 -36.29 14.28 68.93
C THR A 22 -36.46 13.45 67.63
N PRO A 23 -35.48 13.41 66.69
CA PRO A 23 -34.41 14.37 66.36
C PRO A 23 -34.69 15.11 65.02
N SER A 24 -34.00 16.23 64.82
CA SER A 24 -33.82 16.83 63.49
C SER A 24 -33.18 15.80 62.57
N ASN A 25 -33.93 15.29 61.59
CA ASN A 25 -33.43 14.29 60.63
C ASN A 25 -32.55 14.93 59.53
N SER A 26 -31.69 15.87 59.93
CA SER A 26 -30.65 16.47 59.10
C SER A 26 -29.55 15.45 58.80
N ASP A 27 -29.29 14.54 59.74
CA ASP A 27 -28.26 13.50 59.64
C ASP A 27 -28.57 12.47 58.54
N ASN A 28 -29.84 12.19 58.24
CA ASN A 28 -30.23 11.21 57.22
C ASN A 28 -30.18 11.79 55.80
N ILE A 29 -30.38 13.10 55.62
CA ILE A 29 -30.16 13.79 54.34
C ILE A 29 -28.65 13.98 54.09
N GLN A 30 -27.88 14.30 55.14
CA GLN A 30 -26.41 14.36 55.05
C GLN A 30 -25.79 12.99 54.76
N ALA A 31 -26.19 11.92 55.45
CA ALA A 31 -25.70 10.57 55.16
C ALA A 31 -26.03 10.10 53.73
N THR A 32 -27.22 10.46 53.20
CA THR A 32 -27.61 10.12 51.82
C THR A 32 -26.85 10.95 50.78
N GLN A 33 -26.54 12.23 51.07
CA GLN A 33 -25.72 13.09 50.21
C GLN A 33 -24.24 12.68 50.21
N GLU A 34 -23.70 12.28 51.35
CA GLU A 34 -22.31 11.86 51.51
C GLU A 34 -22.06 10.49 50.85
N GLN A 35 -23.05 9.60 50.90
CA GLN A 35 -23.02 8.31 50.19
C GLN A 35 -23.21 8.46 48.67
N ALA A 36 -24.02 9.43 48.22
CA ALA A 36 -24.13 9.78 46.80
C ALA A 36 -22.84 10.42 46.25
N ALA A 37 -22.21 11.33 47.00
CA ALA A 37 -20.95 11.97 46.64
C ALA A 37 -19.77 10.97 46.58
N SER A 38 -19.68 10.07 47.56
CA SER A 38 -18.69 8.98 47.57
C SER A 38 -18.84 8.02 46.38
N SER A 39 -20.09 7.72 45.99
CA SER A 39 -20.36 6.89 44.79
C SER A 39 -19.96 7.61 43.50
N ALA A 40 -20.25 8.92 43.38
CA ALA A 40 -19.92 9.73 42.21
C ALA A 40 -18.40 9.88 42.03
N GLU A 41 -17.66 10.05 43.12
CA GLU A 41 -16.20 10.12 43.07
C GLU A 41 -15.56 8.78 42.70
N THR A 42 -16.13 7.66 43.18
CA THR A 42 -15.68 6.31 42.79
C THR A 42 -15.93 6.05 41.30
N ILE A 43 -17.09 6.44 40.77
CA ILE A 43 -17.40 6.34 39.34
C ILE A 43 -16.39 7.15 38.52
N ARG A 44 -16.13 8.40 38.91
CA ARG A 44 -15.17 9.28 38.24
C ARG A 44 -13.75 8.71 38.24
N LYS A 45 -13.27 8.18 39.37
CA LYS A 45 -11.95 7.53 39.47
C LYS A 45 -11.85 6.31 38.55
N ASN A 46 -12.91 5.52 38.44
CA ASN A 46 -12.96 4.38 37.51
C ASN A 46 -12.94 4.84 36.05
N GLU A 47 -13.69 5.88 35.69
CA GLU A 47 -13.69 6.43 34.32
C GLU A 47 -12.33 7.00 33.91
N ILE A 48 -11.64 7.71 34.82
CA ILE A 48 -10.26 8.16 34.65
C ILE A 48 -9.33 6.98 34.40
N GLN A 49 -9.42 5.92 35.21
CA GLN A 49 -8.56 4.76 35.08
C GLN A 49 -8.79 3.99 33.76
N ILE A 50 -10.05 3.88 33.32
CA ILE A 50 -10.42 3.30 32.02
C ILE A 50 -9.84 4.14 30.88
N ALA A 51 -9.97 5.46 30.93
CA ALA A 51 -9.44 6.36 29.91
C ALA A 51 -7.90 6.27 29.81
N ILE A 52 -7.18 6.22 30.94
CA ILE A 52 -5.71 6.03 30.96
C ILE A 52 -5.33 4.68 30.34
N SER A 53 -6.05 3.62 30.71
CA SER A 53 -5.81 2.28 30.15
C SER A 53 -6.00 2.27 28.63
N ASN A 54 -7.08 2.90 28.13
CA ASN A 54 -7.36 3.00 26.71
C ASN A 54 -6.29 3.79 25.96
N ILE A 55 -5.83 4.93 26.50
CA ILE A 55 -4.72 5.70 25.92
C ILE A 55 -3.48 4.81 25.80
N LYS A 56 -3.09 4.14 26.89
CA LYS A 56 -1.89 3.30 26.91
C LYS A 56 -1.97 2.18 25.87
N GLN A 57 -3.13 1.54 25.73
CA GLN A 57 -3.35 0.50 24.72
C GLN A 57 -3.22 1.06 23.30
N LEU A 58 -3.81 2.23 23.02
CA LEU A 58 -3.71 2.88 21.71
C LEU A 58 -2.29 3.36 21.39
N GLU A 59 -1.55 3.86 22.39
CA GLU A 59 -0.14 4.22 22.24
C GLU A 59 0.74 3.00 21.90
N GLN A 60 0.47 1.86 22.55
CA GLN A 60 1.14 0.60 22.22
C GLN A 60 0.86 0.18 20.77
N GLN A 61 -0.40 0.27 20.33
CA GLN A 61 -0.78 -0.02 18.94
C GLN A 61 -0.11 0.95 17.96
N SER A 62 -0.06 2.24 18.29
CA SER A 62 0.60 3.28 17.48
C SER A 62 2.10 3.00 17.34
N ASN A 63 2.77 2.62 18.42
CA ASN A 63 4.19 2.28 18.39
C ASN A 63 4.49 1.06 17.52
N LEU A 64 3.66 0.00 17.61
CA LEU A 64 3.80 -1.18 16.76
C LEU A 64 3.57 -0.83 15.27
N LEU A 65 2.56 -0.01 15.00
CA LEU A 65 2.26 0.44 13.64
C LEU A 65 3.38 1.31 13.07
N SER A 66 3.96 2.20 13.88
CA SER A 66 5.12 3.01 13.51
C SER A 66 6.33 2.16 13.12
N GLN A 67 6.66 1.14 13.92
CA GLN A 67 7.74 0.20 13.59
C GLN A 67 7.46 -0.55 12.28
N LYS A 68 6.21 -0.97 12.05
CA LYS A 68 5.79 -1.62 10.82
C LYS A 68 5.96 -0.72 9.60
N MET A 69 5.55 0.54 9.68
CA MET A 69 5.72 1.53 8.62
C MET A 69 7.20 1.79 8.30
N ILE A 70 8.06 1.88 9.33
CA ILE A 70 9.52 2.04 9.15
C ILE A 70 10.09 0.83 8.39
N GLY A 71 9.75 -0.39 8.80
CA GLY A 71 10.19 -1.61 8.11
C GLY A 71 9.71 -1.64 6.66
N ARG A 72 8.49 -1.16 6.41
CA ARG A 72 7.92 -1.06 5.06
C ARG A 72 8.66 -0.05 4.18
N GLN A 73 8.97 1.13 4.71
CA GLN A 73 9.77 2.14 4.00
C GLN A 73 11.16 1.61 3.65
N GLN A 74 11.79 0.86 4.56
CA GLN A 74 13.06 0.18 4.28
C GLN A 74 12.91 -0.85 3.14
N ASN A 75 11.83 -1.64 3.15
CA ASN A 75 11.56 -2.59 2.07
C ASN A 75 11.35 -1.90 0.72
N ILE A 76 10.58 -0.81 0.67
CA ILE A 76 10.39 0.00 -0.54
C ILE A 76 11.73 0.52 -1.04
N SER A 77 12.55 1.11 -0.15
CA SER A 77 13.88 1.61 -0.51
C SER A 77 14.78 0.50 -1.09
N ASN A 78 14.76 -0.71 -0.50
CA ASN A 78 15.50 -1.85 -1.03
C ASN A 78 15.00 -2.30 -2.42
N LEU A 79 13.67 -2.29 -2.64
CA LEU A 79 13.08 -2.63 -3.93
C LEU A 79 13.43 -1.58 -5.00
N GLU A 80 13.43 -0.30 -4.65
CA GLU A 80 13.84 0.80 -5.53
C GLU A 80 15.31 0.68 -5.94
N LEU A 81 16.20 0.33 -5.01
CA LEU A 81 17.60 0.06 -5.34
C LEU A 81 17.74 -1.08 -6.36
N LYS A 82 17.08 -2.23 -6.11
CA LYS A 82 17.07 -3.36 -7.05
C LYS A 82 16.51 -2.99 -8.42
N LYS A 83 15.47 -2.15 -8.45
CA LYS A 83 14.87 -1.66 -9.69
C LYS A 83 15.85 -0.77 -10.47
N ASN A 84 16.58 0.11 -9.80
CA ASN A 84 17.59 0.97 -10.41
C ASN A 84 18.77 0.15 -10.96
N ASP A 85 19.22 -0.85 -10.23
CA ASP A 85 20.27 -1.77 -10.69
C ASP A 85 19.82 -2.52 -11.96
N LEU A 86 18.59 -3.03 -11.96
CA LEU A 86 18.03 -3.72 -13.11
C LEU A 86 17.85 -2.79 -14.32
N GLU A 87 17.50 -1.52 -14.10
CA GLU A 87 17.44 -0.51 -15.17
C GLU A 87 18.83 -0.26 -15.78
N ALA A 88 19.87 -0.19 -14.93
CA ALA A 88 21.25 -0.07 -15.39
C ALA A 88 21.69 -1.30 -16.20
N ASP A 89 21.32 -2.50 -15.75
CA ASP A 89 21.59 -3.75 -16.47
C ASP A 89 20.90 -3.80 -17.84
N ILE A 90 19.63 -3.38 -17.92
CA ILE A 90 18.90 -3.27 -19.20
C ILE A 90 19.62 -2.30 -20.14
N ARG A 91 20.05 -1.12 -19.65
CA ARG A 91 20.79 -0.14 -20.47
C ARG A 91 22.12 -0.70 -20.96
N ALA A 92 22.90 -1.30 -20.07
CA ALA A 92 24.20 -1.89 -20.40
C ALA A 92 24.04 -3.03 -21.40
N TYR A 93 23.02 -3.88 -21.23
CA TYR A 93 22.74 -4.97 -22.16
C TYR A 93 22.30 -4.45 -23.54
N ASN A 94 21.41 -3.46 -23.60
CA ASN A 94 21.02 -2.82 -24.86
C ASN A 94 22.22 -2.23 -25.61
N GLN A 95 23.16 -1.59 -24.90
CA GLN A 95 24.39 -1.08 -25.50
C GLN A 95 25.26 -2.22 -26.08
N LYS A 96 25.36 -3.36 -25.38
CA LYS A 96 26.07 -4.54 -25.90
C LYS A 96 25.40 -5.09 -27.16
N VAL A 97 24.08 -5.19 -27.18
CA VAL A 97 23.30 -5.63 -28.35
C VAL A 97 23.49 -4.67 -29.52
N GLN A 98 23.44 -3.36 -29.29
CA GLN A 98 23.69 -2.36 -30.33
C GLN A 98 25.11 -2.45 -30.89
N SER A 99 26.13 -2.61 -30.03
CA SER A 99 27.51 -2.83 -30.47
C SER A 99 27.64 -4.10 -31.31
N PHE A 100 26.99 -5.19 -30.89
CA PHE A 100 26.94 -6.44 -31.64
C PHE A 100 26.27 -6.27 -33.02
N ILE A 101 25.15 -5.55 -33.09
CA ILE A 101 24.48 -5.21 -34.35
C ILE A 101 25.39 -4.40 -35.26
N LEU A 102 26.09 -3.38 -34.73
CA LEU A 102 27.00 -2.54 -35.52
C LEU A 102 28.20 -3.33 -36.06
N GLN A 103 28.75 -4.25 -35.26
CA GLN A 103 29.83 -5.15 -35.69
C GLN A 103 29.37 -6.14 -36.78
N ASN A 104 28.08 -6.47 -36.83
CA ASN A 104 27.48 -7.42 -37.76
C ASN A 104 26.48 -6.77 -38.73
N LYS A 105 26.68 -5.47 -39.04
CA LYS A 105 25.74 -4.65 -39.81
C LYS A 105 25.37 -5.23 -41.18
N ASP A 106 26.29 -5.95 -41.80
CA ASP A 106 26.11 -6.63 -43.09
C ASP A 106 25.13 -7.79 -42.98
N ALA A 107 25.30 -8.64 -41.97
CA ALA A 107 24.38 -9.73 -41.68
C ALA A 107 23.00 -9.19 -41.27
N VAL A 108 22.96 -8.15 -40.44
CA VAL A 108 21.71 -7.52 -39.98
C VAL A 108 20.97 -6.83 -41.13
N ALA A 109 21.67 -6.13 -42.01
CA ALA A 109 21.06 -5.53 -43.21
C ALA A 109 20.45 -6.60 -44.12
N CYS A 110 21.12 -7.74 -44.29
CA CYS A 110 20.57 -8.85 -45.07
C CYS A 110 19.29 -9.44 -44.44
N MET A 111 19.26 -9.61 -43.11
CA MET A 111 18.05 -10.06 -42.41
C MET A 111 16.90 -9.05 -42.51
N GLY A 112 17.20 -7.76 -42.33
CA GLY A 112 16.21 -6.68 -42.43
C GLY A 112 15.62 -6.53 -43.82
N ALA A 113 16.44 -6.64 -44.87
CA ALA A 113 15.98 -6.62 -46.25
C ALA A 113 15.04 -7.80 -46.56
N ALA A 114 15.39 -9.01 -46.10
CA ALA A 114 14.54 -10.19 -46.26
C ALA A 114 13.16 -10.02 -45.62
N ASN A 115 13.08 -9.46 -44.40
CA ASN A 115 11.79 -9.22 -43.76
C ASN A 115 10.96 -8.14 -44.49
N ALA A 116 11.60 -7.06 -44.96
CA ALA A 116 10.90 -5.98 -45.66
C ALA A 116 10.39 -6.37 -47.05
N SER A 117 11.04 -7.34 -47.72
CA SER A 117 10.65 -7.81 -49.06
C SER A 117 9.64 -8.96 -49.04
N LEU A 118 9.64 -9.80 -48.00
CA LEU A 118 8.76 -10.97 -47.87
C LEU A 118 7.42 -10.67 -47.19
N ASP A 119 7.29 -9.54 -46.48
CA ASP A 119 6.02 -9.14 -45.86
C ASP A 119 5.13 -8.38 -46.86
N GLU A 120 4.21 -9.11 -47.51
CA GLU A 120 3.23 -8.53 -48.43
C GLU A 120 2.26 -7.53 -47.74
N SER A 121 2.07 -7.63 -46.43
CA SER A 121 1.16 -6.78 -45.64
C SER A 121 1.77 -5.45 -45.18
N ASN A 122 3.06 -5.26 -45.44
CA ASN A 122 3.81 -4.09 -45.02
C ASN A 122 3.40 -2.82 -45.79
N GLN A 123 3.19 -1.70 -45.07
CA GLN A 123 2.78 -0.39 -45.60
C GLN A 123 3.90 0.41 -46.29
N TYR A 124 5.11 -0.14 -46.45
CA TYR A 124 6.18 0.56 -47.17
C TYR A 124 5.84 0.83 -48.65
N SER A 125 6.35 1.96 -49.18
CA SER A 125 6.16 2.33 -50.59
C SER A 125 6.76 1.29 -51.53
N GLN A 126 6.25 1.22 -52.77
CA GLN A 126 6.76 0.30 -53.79
C GLN A 126 8.27 0.46 -54.04
N ASP A 127 8.81 1.68 -53.95
CA ASP A 127 10.24 1.93 -54.12
C ASP A 127 11.08 1.27 -53.02
N VAL A 128 10.61 1.30 -51.78
CA VAL A 128 11.27 0.64 -50.64
C VAL A 128 11.20 -0.88 -50.78
N LYS A 129 10.07 -1.43 -51.24
CA LYS A 129 9.93 -2.87 -51.52
C LYS A 129 10.85 -3.31 -52.67
N ASN A 130 11.00 -2.49 -53.72
CA ASN A 130 11.90 -2.78 -54.84
C ASN A 130 13.38 -2.77 -54.42
N VAL A 131 13.79 -1.77 -53.62
CA VAL A 131 15.16 -1.70 -53.08
C VAL A 131 15.42 -2.84 -52.08
N ALA A 132 14.49 -3.11 -51.17
CA ALA A 132 14.59 -4.23 -50.22
C ALA A 132 14.66 -5.57 -50.97
N GLY A 133 13.83 -5.77 -51.99
CA GLY A 133 13.85 -6.96 -52.84
C GLY A 133 15.21 -7.15 -53.54
N ALA A 134 15.77 -6.10 -54.14
CA ALA A 134 17.09 -6.17 -54.76
C ALA A 134 18.19 -6.56 -53.74
N VAL A 135 18.16 -5.98 -52.54
CA VAL A 135 19.09 -6.33 -51.46
C VAL A 135 18.84 -7.76 -50.98
N THR A 136 17.60 -8.22 -50.87
CA THR A 136 17.26 -9.61 -50.53
C THR A 136 17.79 -10.59 -51.56
N PHE A 137 17.67 -10.29 -52.86
CA PHE A 137 18.24 -11.14 -53.91
C PHE A 137 19.77 -11.20 -53.83
N ILE A 138 20.44 -10.07 -53.60
CA ILE A 138 21.90 -10.02 -53.41
C ILE A 138 22.31 -10.81 -52.17
N CYS A 139 21.59 -10.65 -51.05
CA CYS A 139 21.82 -11.40 -49.83
C CYS A 139 21.52 -12.89 -49.98
N ALA A 140 20.46 -13.27 -50.68
CA ALA A 140 20.13 -14.66 -50.96
C ALA A 140 21.20 -15.32 -51.84
N ALA A 141 21.66 -14.63 -52.89
CA ALA A 141 22.78 -15.08 -53.70
C ALA A 141 24.05 -15.22 -52.86
N ALA A 142 24.40 -14.22 -52.03
CA ALA A 142 25.57 -14.28 -51.16
C ALA A 142 25.50 -15.40 -50.11
N VAL A 143 24.32 -15.63 -49.52
CA VAL A 143 24.08 -16.72 -48.56
C VAL A 143 24.16 -18.10 -49.24
N LEU A 144 23.71 -18.22 -50.49
CA LEU A 144 23.78 -19.47 -51.25
C LEU A 144 25.20 -19.74 -51.80
N SER A 145 25.96 -18.69 -52.14
CA SER A 145 27.29 -18.81 -52.74
C SER A 145 28.44 -18.76 -51.73
N ASN A 146 28.20 -18.26 -50.51
CA ASN A 146 29.21 -18.10 -49.47
C ASN A 146 28.71 -18.70 -48.14
N GLU A 147 29.20 -19.90 -47.83
CA GLU A 147 28.84 -20.65 -46.63
C GLU A 147 29.26 -19.94 -45.33
N GLU A 148 30.39 -19.22 -45.34
CA GLU A 148 30.87 -18.43 -44.20
C GLU A 148 29.89 -17.30 -43.88
N PHE A 149 29.42 -16.58 -44.91
CA PHE A 149 28.44 -15.52 -44.75
C PHE A 149 27.08 -16.06 -44.28
N ARG A 150 26.63 -17.20 -44.83
CA ARG A 150 25.42 -17.88 -44.36
C ARG A 150 25.49 -18.23 -42.89
N ASN A 151 26.59 -18.82 -42.45
CA ASN A 151 26.79 -19.19 -41.04
C ASN A 151 26.85 -17.95 -40.14
N LYS A 152 27.46 -16.86 -40.60
CA LYS A 152 27.45 -15.57 -39.90
C LYS A 152 26.03 -15.02 -39.74
N VAL A 153 25.21 -15.02 -40.79
CA VAL A 153 23.80 -14.55 -40.72
C VAL A 153 23.00 -15.37 -39.72
N ILE A 154 23.11 -16.70 -39.77
CA ILE A 154 22.42 -17.61 -38.83
C ILE A 154 22.87 -17.35 -37.39
N PHE A 155 24.18 -17.23 -37.15
CA PHE A 155 24.73 -16.94 -35.83
C PHE A 155 24.23 -15.60 -35.28
N VAL A 156 24.24 -14.55 -36.11
CA VAL A 156 23.76 -13.21 -35.69
C VAL A 156 22.26 -13.26 -35.41
N ALA A 157 21.46 -13.97 -36.22
CA ALA A 157 20.03 -14.14 -35.98
C ALA A 157 19.76 -14.80 -34.63
N ASP A 158 20.43 -15.92 -34.34
CA ASP A 158 20.30 -16.65 -33.07
C ASP A 158 20.67 -15.76 -31.87
N GLN A 159 21.79 -15.03 -31.97
CA GLN A 159 22.22 -14.12 -30.92
C GLN A 159 21.25 -12.96 -30.69
N LEU A 160 20.60 -12.44 -31.74
CA LEU A 160 19.59 -11.39 -31.60
C LEU A 160 18.29 -11.93 -30.98
N VAL A 161 17.89 -13.15 -31.29
CA VAL A 161 16.74 -13.81 -30.65
C VAL A 161 17.00 -14.06 -29.17
N GLN A 162 18.20 -14.56 -28.82
CA GLN A 162 18.62 -14.72 -27.43
C GLN A 162 18.66 -13.38 -26.70
N ALA A 163 19.15 -12.33 -27.36
CA ALA A 163 19.18 -10.98 -26.80
C ALA A 163 17.78 -10.41 -26.54
N ASP A 164 16.84 -10.58 -27.47
CA ASP A 164 15.45 -10.13 -27.29
C ASP A 164 14.79 -10.87 -26.11
N SER A 165 14.96 -12.20 -26.04
CA SER A 165 14.47 -13.00 -24.91
C SER A 165 15.04 -12.50 -23.58
N ASN A 166 16.34 -12.21 -23.52
CA ASN A 166 16.97 -11.69 -22.30
C ASN A 166 16.44 -10.30 -21.93
N ILE A 167 16.31 -9.38 -22.89
CA ILE A 167 15.73 -8.05 -22.65
C ILE A 167 14.29 -8.17 -22.12
N ASN A 168 13.49 -9.06 -22.69
CA ASN A 168 12.12 -9.29 -22.24
C ASN A 168 12.07 -9.86 -20.82
N ASN A 169 12.97 -10.79 -20.48
CA ASN A 169 13.10 -11.29 -19.11
C ASN A 169 13.48 -10.18 -18.11
N LEU A 170 14.45 -9.32 -18.47
CA LEU A 170 14.84 -8.18 -17.64
C LEU A 170 13.68 -7.19 -17.48
N LYS A 171 12.92 -6.90 -18.54
CA LYS A 171 11.72 -6.03 -18.48
C LYS A 171 10.63 -6.63 -17.61
N ASN A 172 10.39 -7.93 -17.68
CA ASN A 172 9.42 -8.62 -16.84
C ASN A 172 9.82 -8.54 -15.36
N ASN A 173 11.10 -8.74 -15.05
CA ASN A 173 11.63 -8.56 -13.70
C ASN A 173 11.47 -7.13 -13.21
N PHE A 174 11.68 -6.13 -14.08
CA PHE A 174 11.49 -4.72 -13.76
C PHE A 174 10.03 -4.40 -13.44
N GLN A 175 9.10 -4.89 -14.25
CA GLN A 175 7.66 -4.74 -14.01
C GLN A 175 7.21 -5.46 -12.72
N SER A 176 7.78 -6.63 -12.43
CA SER A 176 7.53 -7.35 -11.17
C SER A 176 7.99 -6.54 -9.96
N LEU A 177 9.20 -5.96 -10.00
CA LEU A 177 9.69 -5.07 -8.94
C LEU A 177 8.82 -3.82 -8.80
N GLN A 178 8.40 -3.20 -9.90
CA GLN A 178 7.47 -2.06 -9.86
C GLN A 178 6.16 -2.43 -9.17
N SER A 179 5.58 -3.59 -9.51
CA SER A 179 4.33 -4.06 -8.91
C SER A 179 4.49 -4.32 -7.40
N GLN A 180 5.64 -4.83 -6.97
CA GLN A 180 5.96 -5.00 -5.55
C GLN A 180 6.06 -3.64 -4.84
N ILE A 181 6.74 -2.66 -5.43
CA ILE A 181 6.83 -1.29 -4.88
C ILE A 181 5.43 -0.68 -4.74
N ASP A 182 4.58 -0.80 -5.76
CA ASP A 182 3.22 -0.25 -5.75
C ASP A 182 2.36 -0.90 -4.66
N SER A 183 2.46 -2.23 -4.50
CA SER A 183 1.79 -2.97 -3.43
C SER A 183 2.24 -2.51 -2.04
N GLU A 184 3.56 -2.34 -1.84
CA GLU A 184 4.10 -1.86 -0.56
C GLU A 184 3.68 -0.42 -0.28
N ASN A 185 3.64 0.45 -1.28
CA ASN A 185 3.13 1.81 -1.13
C ASN A 185 1.65 1.86 -0.76
N GLN A 186 0.82 0.99 -1.33
CA GLN A 186 -0.59 0.87 -0.95
C GLN A 186 -0.75 0.46 0.51
N LEU A 187 0.02 -0.54 0.96
CA LEU A 187 0.00 -0.98 2.36
C LEU A 187 0.51 0.11 3.30
N LEU A 188 1.53 0.88 2.90
CA LEU A 188 2.04 2.01 3.67
C LEU A 188 0.96 3.10 3.82
N ALA A 189 0.23 3.41 2.75
CA ALA A 189 -0.86 4.39 2.79
C ALA A 189 -2.00 3.94 3.72
N GLN A 190 -2.33 2.65 3.74
CA GLN A 190 -3.30 2.09 4.68
C GLN A 190 -2.82 2.22 6.14
N GLU A 191 -1.56 1.88 6.40
CA GLU A 191 -0.95 2.00 7.73
C GLU A 191 -0.89 3.48 8.20
N GLN A 192 -0.63 4.42 7.30
CA GLN A 192 -0.70 5.85 7.60
C GLN A 192 -2.12 6.31 7.96
N SER A 193 -3.15 5.78 7.29
CA SER A 193 -4.55 6.07 7.64
C SER A 193 -4.87 5.56 9.04
N GLN A 194 -4.49 4.31 9.33
CA GLN A 194 -4.68 3.72 10.66
C GLN A 194 -3.94 4.50 11.76
N ALA A 195 -2.74 5.00 11.48
CA ALA A 195 -1.99 5.82 12.43
C ALA A 195 -2.72 7.13 12.76
N ARG A 196 -3.36 7.77 11.77
CA ARG A 196 -4.18 8.98 11.98
C ARG A 196 -5.43 8.69 12.82
N GLU A 197 -6.08 7.55 12.59
CA GLU A 197 -7.24 7.11 13.39
C GLU A 197 -6.86 6.84 14.85
N LEU A 198 -5.71 6.19 15.09
CA LEU A 198 -5.18 5.98 16.43
C LEU A 198 -4.85 7.31 17.12
N ALA A 199 -4.18 8.23 16.43
CA ALA A 199 -3.87 9.56 16.98
C ALA A 199 -5.14 10.34 17.37
N THR A 200 -6.17 10.31 16.51
CA THR A 200 -7.47 10.93 16.79
C THR A 200 -8.15 10.30 18.01
N SER A 201 -8.07 8.97 18.13
CA SER A 201 -8.65 8.24 19.27
C SER A 201 -7.94 8.53 20.58
N ILE A 202 -6.60 8.62 20.57
CA ILE A 202 -5.79 9.03 21.72
C ILE A 202 -6.19 10.45 22.15
N GLN A 203 -6.26 11.39 21.21
CA GLN A 203 -6.64 12.77 21.50
C GLN A 203 -8.05 12.85 22.13
N LYS A 204 -9.01 12.05 21.63
CA LYS A 204 -10.36 11.99 22.20
C LYS A 204 -10.34 11.55 23.67
N TYR A 205 -9.59 10.49 24.00
CA TYR A 205 -9.49 10.03 25.39
C TYR A 205 -8.71 11.02 26.27
N GLN A 206 -7.71 11.71 25.73
CA GLN A 206 -7.00 12.78 26.44
C GLN A 206 -7.94 13.94 26.79
N SER A 207 -8.78 14.40 25.84
CA SER A 207 -9.78 15.42 26.12
C SER A 207 -10.86 14.95 27.10
N GLN A 208 -11.27 13.67 27.05
CA GLN A 208 -12.17 13.10 28.04
C GLN A 208 -11.55 13.11 29.44
N LEU A 209 -10.28 12.72 29.55
CA LEU A 209 -9.52 12.78 30.81
C LEU A 209 -9.43 14.19 31.37
N GLU A 210 -9.17 15.18 30.52
CA GLU A 210 -9.12 16.59 30.92
C GLU A 210 -10.49 17.08 31.42
N SER A 211 -11.58 16.70 30.75
CA SER A 211 -12.94 17.02 31.23
C SER A 211 -13.27 16.35 32.57
N LEU A 212 -12.82 15.09 32.74
CA LEU A 212 -13.00 14.33 33.98
C LEU A 212 -12.07 14.80 35.09
N SER A 213 -10.99 15.53 34.82
CA SER A 213 -10.15 16.12 35.87
C SER A 213 -10.64 17.52 36.26
N GLN A 214 -11.13 18.32 35.32
CA GLN A 214 -11.59 19.70 35.56
C GLN A 214 -12.94 19.83 36.28
N GLY A 215 -13.76 18.77 36.36
CA GLY A 215 -14.99 18.76 37.19
C GLY A 215 -14.75 18.83 38.71
N GLU A 216 -13.56 19.23 39.16
CA GLU A 216 -13.23 19.61 40.55
C GLU A 216 -13.57 21.10 40.78
N ILE A 217 -14.85 21.49 40.73
CA ILE A 217 -15.32 22.77 41.30
C ILE A 217 -16.69 22.57 41.91
#